data_AF-Q84KH9-F1
#
_entry.id   AF-Q84KH9-F1
#
_cell.length_a   1.000
_cell.length_b   1.000
_cell.length_c   1.000
_cell.angle_alpha   90.00
_cell.angle_beta   90.00
_cell.angle_gamma   90.00
#
_symmetry.space_group_name_H-M   'P 1'
#
loop_
_entity.id
_entity.type
_entity.pdbx_description
1 polymer ?
#
loop_
_entity_poly.entity_id
_entity_poly.type
_entity_poly.pdbx_seq_one_letter_code
_entity_poly.pdbx_strand_id
1 'polypeptide(L)'
;VTITNFNYRMNYTDWNLVAQHPNFDNITKVFSFNYKRLTPYGGSINDTAMFWGKKFYNDLLNQAGPLGNVQSELLMWKDSETFTFQKGWAFPRRVYFNGDNCVMPSPDDYPW
;
A
#
# COMPACT_ATOMS: atom_id res chain seq x y z
N VAL A 1 -2.98 -7.19 -2.78
CA VAL A 1 -2.58 -6.28 -3.88
C VAL A 1 -1.16 -6.58 -4.24
N THR A 2 -0.87 -6.79 -5.52
CA THR A 2 0.50 -6.97 -6.02
C THR A 2 0.85 -5.78 -6.87
N ILE A 3 2.01 -5.16 -6.62
CA ILE A 3 2.52 -4.03 -7.38
C ILE A 3 3.73 -4.53 -8.15
N THR A 4 3.68 -4.45 -9.47
CA THR A 4 4.76 -4.89 -10.35
C THR A 4 5.46 -3.68 -10.93
N ASN A 5 6.77 -3.59 -10.68
CA ASN A 5 7.62 -2.57 -11.26
C ASN A 5 8.17 -3.07 -12.60
N PHE A 6 7.92 -2.31 -13.68
CA PHE A 6 8.42 -2.62 -15.03
C PHE A 6 9.71 -1.85 -15.39
N ASN A 7 10.21 -0.99 -14.49
CA ASN A 7 11.44 -0.24 -14.66
C ASN A 7 12.63 -0.99 -14.05
N TYR A 8 13.10 -2.00 -14.78
CA TYR A 8 14.18 -2.91 -14.39
C TYR A 8 15.57 -2.26 -14.24
N ARG A 9 15.73 -1.02 -14.71
CA ARG A 9 17.01 -0.29 -14.70
C ARG A 9 17.15 0.65 -13.50
N MET A 10 16.11 0.77 -12.67
CA MET A 10 16.10 1.64 -11.50
C MET A 10 16.35 0.85 -10.23
N ASN A 11 17.30 1.33 -9.43
CA ASN A 11 17.48 0.88 -8.05
C ASN A 11 16.62 1.76 -7.16
N TYR A 12 15.67 1.17 -6.44
CA TYR A 12 14.86 1.91 -5.50
C TYR A 12 15.45 1.82 -4.10
N THR A 13 16.35 2.74 -3.79
CA THR A 13 16.82 3.04 -2.43
C THR A 13 15.80 3.91 -1.72
N ASP A 14 15.49 3.60 -0.45
CA ASP A 14 14.56 4.40 0.36
C ASP A 14 13.19 4.61 -0.30
N TRP A 15 12.70 3.58 -0.99
CA TRP A 15 11.41 3.61 -1.66
C TRP A 15 10.27 3.94 -0.68
N ASN A 16 9.27 4.63 -1.21
CA ASN A 16 8.03 4.85 -0.49
C ASN A 16 6.84 4.29 -1.28
N LEU A 17 5.85 3.83 -0.53
CA LEU A 17 4.56 3.39 -1.04
C LEU A 17 3.50 4.14 -0.26
N VAL A 18 2.67 4.90 -0.95
CA VAL A 18 1.52 5.57 -0.34
C VAL A 18 0.27 4.88 -0.84
N ALA A 19 -0.60 4.46 0.07
CA ALA A 19 -1.90 3.92 -0.28
C ALA A 19 -2.98 4.77 0.38
N GLN A 20 -4.14 4.84 -0.28
CA GLN A 20 -5.35 5.42 0.27
C GLN A 20 -6.38 4.32 0.49
N HIS A 21 -6.86 4.16 1.72
CA HIS A 21 -7.90 3.22 2.10
C HIS A 21 -8.70 3.79 3.28
N PRO A 22 -10.05 3.71 3.28
CA PRO A 22 -10.91 4.19 4.37
C PRO A 22 -10.65 3.61 5.77
N ASN A 23 -9.71 2.67 5.89
CA ASN A 23 -9.50 1.86 7.09
C ASN A 23 -8.06 1.96 7.62
N PHE A 24 -7.28 2.92 7.09
CA PHE A 24 -5.96 3.23 7.66
C PHE A 24 -6.05 3.96 9.02
N ASP A 25 -7.24 4.45 9.36
CA ASP A 25 -7.63 4.95 10.67
C ASP A 25 -7.37 3.96 11.80
N ASN A 26 -7.47 2.64 11.54
CA ASN A 26 -7.27 1.61 12.56
C ASN A 26 -6.43 0.42 12.08
N ILE A 27 -5.20 0.70 11.64
CA ILE A 27 -4.21 -0.36 11.37
C ILE A 27 -3.82 -1.06 12.68
N THR A 28 -4.03 -2.37 12.73
CA THR A 28 -3.74 -3.19 13.92
C THR A 28 -2.31 -3.70 13.93
N LYS A 29 -1.82 -4.20 12.77
CA LYS A 29 -0.48 -4.78 12.65
C LYS A 29 0.08 -4.52 11.24
N VAL A 30 1.35 -4.15 11.21
CA VAL A 30 2.17 -4.06 9.99
C VAL A 30 3.35 -4.98 10.17
N PHE A 31 3.63 -5.81 9.17
CA PHE A 31 4.80 -6.68 9.15
C PHE A 31 5.80 -6.22 8.09
N SER A 32 7.09 -6.49 8.31
CA SER A 32 8.18 -6.32 7.32
C SER A 32 8.50 -4.90 6.83
N PHE A 33 7.67 -3.87 7.05
CA PHE A 33 7.93 -2.48 6.63
C PHE A 33 7.73 -1.47 7.77
N ASN A 34 8.24 -0.26 7.57
CA ASN A 34 7.81 0.88 8.37
C ASN A 34 6.50 1.45 7.83
N TYR A 35 5.74 2.08 8.72
CA TYR A 35 4.45 2.67 8.42
C TYR A 35 4.26 4.00 9.15
N LYS A 36 3.66 4.97 8.47
CA LYS A 36 3.20 6.22 9.05
C LYS A 36 1.87 6.63 8.42
N ARG A 37 0.91 6.97 9.28
CA ARG A 37 -0.34 7.64 8.89
C ARG A 37 -0.01 9.03 8.34
N LEU A 38 -0.54 9.36 7.17
CA LEU A 38 -0.49 10.71 6.65
C LEU A 38 -1.84 11.38 6.92
N THR A 39 -1.82 12.47 7.68
CA THR A 39 -3.01 13.26 8.02
C THR A 39 -2.89 14.66 7.44
N PRO A 40 -2.93 14.80 6.10
CA PRO A 40 -2.61 16.06 5.42
C PRO A 40 -3.53 17.22 5.81
N TYR A 41 -4.74 16.94 6.31
CA TYR A 41 -5.76 17.94 6.67
C TYR A 41 -6.09 17.99 8.17
N GLY A 42 -5.10 17.79 9.04
CA GLY A 42 -5.28 18.06 10.48
C GLY A 42 -6.20 17.09 11.24
N GLY A 43 -6.34 15.85 10.75
CA GLY A 43 -7.02 14.76 11.45
C GLY A 43 -8.44 14.42 10.97
N SER A 44 -9.00 15.17 10.03
CA SER A 44 -10.33 14.89 9.45
C SER A 44 -10.32 13.80 8.37
N ILE A 45 -9.17 13.59 7.72
CA ILE A 45 -8.97 12.59 6.67
C ILE A 45 -7.74 11.78 7.05
N ASN A 46 -7.97 10.55 7.54
CA ASN A 46 -6.94 9.62 8.02
C ASN A 46 -6.84 8.37 7.13
N ASP A 47 -7.42 8.45 5.93
CA ASP A 47 -7.53 7.36 4.98
C ASP A 47 -6.25 7.13 4.16
N THR A 48 -5.12 7.76 4.52
CA THR A 48 -3.88 7.71 3.75
C THR A 48 -2.70 7.24 4.60
N ALA A 49 -1.95 6.29 4.05
CA ALA A 49 -0.87 5.59 4.70
C ALA A 49 0.40 5.62 3.85
N MET A 50 1.55 5.94 4.46
CA MET A 50 2.86 5.82 3.85
C MET A 50 3.61 4.63 4.44
N PHE A 51 4.23 3.84 3.57
CA PHE A 51 5.05 2.69 3.88
C PHE A 51 6.44 2.87 3.24
N TRP A 52 7.47 2.36 3.91
CA TRP A 52 8.83 2.37 3.36
C TRP A 52 9.67 1.23 3.93
N GLY A 53 10.80 0.98 3.28
CA GLY A 53 11.76 -0.04 3.66
C GLY A 53 12.28 0.08 5.10
N LYS A 54 12.56 -1.05 5.73
CA LYS A 54 13.34 -1.16 6.96
C LYS A 54 14.79 -1.44 6.58
N LYS A 55 15.71 -0.67 7.18
CA LYS A 55 17.15 -0.83 6.99
C LYS A 55 17.59 -2.28 7.22
N PHE A 56 18.39 -2.82 6.30
CA PHE A 56 18.90 -4.20 6.30
C PHE A 56 17.87 -5.32 6.06
N TYR A 57 16.60 -5.00 5.81
CA TYR A 57 15.58 -6.00 5.45
C TYR A 57 15.04 -5.79 4.04
N ASN A 58 14.67 -4.55 3.73
CA ASN A 58 14.00 -4.18 2.49
C ASN A 58 14.23 -2.69 2.17
N ASP A 59 15.42 -2.20 2.48
CA ASP A 59 15.87 -0.84 2.19
C ASP A 59 16.12 -0.59 0.70
N LEU A 60 16.55 -1.62 -0.03
CA LEU A 60 16.69 -1.58 -1.48
C LEU A 60 15.80 -2.61 -2.18
N LEU A 61 15.14 -2.16 -3.24
CA LEU A 61 14.51 -3.04 -4.24
C LEU A 61 15.38 -3.02 -5.50
N ASN A 62 16.25 -4.03 -5.61
CA ASN A 62 17.29 -4.09 -6.66
C ASN A 62 16.98 -5.11 -7.76
N GLN A 63 16.04 -6.01 -7.54
CA GLN A 63 15.74 -7.07 -8.49
C GLN A 63 14.24 -7.14 -8.71
N ALA A 64 13.84 -7.19 -9.97
CA ALA A 64 12.50 -7.55 -10.35
C ALA A 64 12.49 -8.99 -10.88
N GLY A 65 11.31 -9.59 -10.89
CA GLY A 65 11.11 -10.97 -11.31
C GLY A 65 11.09 -11.94 -10.13
N PRO A 66 11.12 -13.26 -10.39
CA PRO A 66 10.82 -14.29 -9.38
C PRO A 66 11.74 -14.30 -8.16
N LEU A 67 12.95 -13.76 -8.31
CA LEU A 67 13.99 -13.73 -7.28
C LEU A 67 13.99 -12.44 -6.45
N GLY A 68 13.27 -11.41 -6.91
CA GLY A 68 13.15 -10.13 -6.22
C GLY A 68 11.71 -9.87 -5.82
N ASN A 69 11.35 -10.26 -4.60
CA ASN A 69 10.05 -9.97 -4.03
C ASN A 69 10.19 -9.28 -2.67
N VAL A 70 9.33 -8.30 -2.43
CA VAL A 70 9.10 -7.76 -1.10
C VAL A 70 7.63 -7.93 -0.80
N GLN A 71 7.36 -8.73 0.23
CA GLN A 71 6.02 -9.04 0.69
C GLN A 71 5.82 -8.50 2.10
N SER A 72 4.61 -8.03 2.34
CA SER A 72 4.12 -7.73 3.68
C SER A 72 2.64 -8.00 3.75
N GLU A 73 2.20 -8.06 4.99
CA GLU A 73 0.84 -8.24 5.38
C GLU A 73 0.43 -7.06 6.25
N LEU A 74 -0.74 -6.53 5.91
CA LEU A 74 -1.42 -5.51 6.67
C LEU A 74 -2.75 -6.08 7.13
N LEU A 75 -2.98 -6.03 8.44
CA LEU A 75 -4.29 -6.36 8.99
C LEU A 75 -5.04 -5.07 9.35
N MET A 76 -6.20 -4.91 8.72
CA MET A 76 -7.11 -3.78 8.94
C MET A 76 -8.39 -4.29 9.59
N TRP A 77 -8.91 -3.56 10.57
CA TRP A 77 -10.12 -3.97 11.28
C TRP A 77 -11.38 -3.56 10.50
N LYS A 78 -12.29 -4.48 10.20
CA LYS A 78 -13.53 -4.14 9.50
C LYS A 78 -14.46 -3.40 10.46
N ASP A 79 -14.65 -2.10 10.23
CA ASP A 79 -15.68 -1.33 10.90
C ASP A 79 -17.04 -1.58 10.21
N SER A 80 -18.03 -2.01 11.00
CA SER A 80 -19.38 -2.33 10.52
C SER A 80 -20.12 -1.14 9.92
N GLU A 81 -19.76 0.09 10.27
CA GLU A 81 -20.42 1.30 9.75
C GLU A 81 -19.95 1.65 8.33
N THR A 82 -18.69 1.35 8.02
CA THR A 82 -18.04 1.72 6.75
C THR A 82 -17.76 0.53 5.83
N PHE A 83 -17.93 -0.70 6.31
CA PHE A 83 -17.73 -1.91 5.55
C PHE A 83 -18.82 -2.13 4.50
N THR A 84 -18.42 -2.39 3.26
CA THR A 84 -19.31 -2.76 2.17
C THR A 84 -18.66 -3.81 1.28
N PHE A 85 -19.47 -4.68 0.69
CA PHE A 85 -18.99 -5.61 -0.34
C PHE A 85 -18.89 -4.95 -1.73
N GLN A 86 -19.45 -3.75 -1.90
CA GLN A 86 -19.47 -3.05 -3.18
C GLN A 86 -18.22 -2.18 -3.36
N LYS A 87 -17.91 -1.82 -4.62
CA LYS A 87 -16.82 -0.88 -4.97
C LYS A 87 -15.45 -1.33 -4.47
N GLY A 88 -15.24 -2.65 -4.41
CA GLY A 88 -14.00 -3.31 -4.00
C GLY A 88 -13.39 -2.73 -2.72
N TRP A 89 -14.19 -2.59 -1.65
CA TRP A 89 -13.75 -2.14 -0.33
C TRP A 89 -12.50 -2.85 0.19
N ALA A 90 -12.24 -4.09 -0.22
CA ALA A 90 -11.05 -4.83 0.16
C ALA A 90 -9.74 -4.25 -0.42
N PHE A 91 -9.83 -3.34 -1.40
CA PHE A 91 -8.70 -2.76 -2.11
C PHE A 91 -8.48 -1.30 -1.72
N PRO A 92 -7.21 -0.84 -1.73
CA PRO A 92 -6.91 0.58 -1.74
C PRO A 92 -7.67 1.27 -2.87
N ARG A 93 -8.02 2.54 -2.66
CA ARG A 93 -8.63 3.40 -3.68
C ARG A 93 -7.60 4.04 -4.60
N ARG A 94 -6.42 4.33 -4.06
CA ARG A 94 -5.26 4.85 -4.79
C ARG A 94 -3.97 4.31 -4.21
N VAL A 95 -2.98 4.14 -5.07
CA VAL A 95 -1.64 3.71 -4.69
C VAL A 95 -0.61 4.54 -5.46
N TYR A 96 0.38 5.05 -4.76
CA TYR A 96 1.54 5.74 -5.32
C TYR A 96 2.80 4.99 -4.91
N PHE A 97 3.66 4.70 -5.88
CA PHE A 97 4.97 4.10 -5.63
C PHE A 97 6.05 5.10 -6.03
N ASN A 98 6.85 5.54 -5.06
CA ASN A 98 7.91 6.52 -5.26
C ASN A 98 7.46 7.84 -5.94
N GLY A 99 6.20 8.23 -5.70
CA GLY A 99 5.55 9.40 -6.31
C GLY A 99 4.76 9.12 -7.59
N ASP A 100 4.96 7.96 -8.23
CA ASP A 100 4.23 7.57 -9.43
C ASP A 100 2.88 6.94 -9.10
N ASN A 101 1.82 7.29 -9.83
CA ASN A 101 0.49 6.73 -9.62
C ASN A 101 0.39 5.32 -10.22
N CYS A 102 -0.03 4.34 -9.42
CA CYS A 102 -0.26 2.97 -9.90
C CYS A 102 -1.64 2.84 -10.54
N VAL A 103 -1.70 2.16 -11.70
CA VAL A 103 -2.97 1.80 -12.34
C VAL A 103 -3.59 0.64 -11.57
N MET A 104 -4.84 0.80 -11.14
CA MET A 104 -5.61 -0.24 -10.47
C MET A 104 -6.79 -0.68 -11.33
N PRO A 105 -7.13 -1.98 -11.36
CA PRO A 105 -8.32 -2.47 -12.04
C PRO A 105 -9.59 -1.93 -11.36
N SER A 106 -10.72 -1.99 -12.07
CA SER A 106 -12.01 -1.57 -11.49
C SER A 106 -12.29 -2.40 -10.23
N PRO A 107 -12.63 -1.78 -9.10
CA PRO A 107 -12.98 -2.49 -7.87
C PRO A 107 -14.19 -3.42 -8.01
N ASP A 108 -15.08 -3.17 -8.99
CA ASP A 108 -16.26 -3.97 -9.26
C ASP A 108 -15.96 -5.23 -10.10
N ASP A 109 -14.77 -5.30 -10.73
CA ASP A 109 -14.33 -6.45 -11.54
C ASP A 109 -13.57 -7.51 -10.71
N TYR A 110 -13.58 -7.40 -9.37
CA TYR A 110 -12.89 -8.32 -8.44
C TYR A 110 -13.86 -9.01 -7.47
N PRO A 111 -13.66 -10.29 -7.08
CA PRO A 111 -12.74 -11.27 -7.65
C PRO A 111 -13.43 -11.86 -8.89
N TRP A 112 -12.81 -11.69 -10.05
CA TRP A 112 -13.22 -12.37 -11.27
C TRP A 112 -13.33 -13.89 -11.06
#